data_AF-A0A7S0W5Q8-F1
#
_entry.id   AF-A0A7S0W5Q8-F1
#
_cell.length_a   1.000
_cell.length_b   1.000
_cell.length_c   1.000
_cell.angle_alpha   90.00
_cell.angle_beta   90.00
_cell.angle_gamma   90.00
#
_symmetry.space_group_name_H-M   'P 1'
#
loop_
_entity.id
_entity.type
_entity.pdbx_description
1 polymer ?
#
loop_
_entity_poly.entity_id
_entity_poly.type
_entity_poly.pdbx_seq_one_letter_code
_entity_poly.pdbx_strand_id
1 'polypeptide(L)'
;EQPGMREFALQQLPLLLASAGGVHMRPYVEELVGILQGCWGKPPLLPHALALVEKLCLHMPHDVRPHLKAVLPKLLAVLEKDSFRRIHGACSKVLEIMGLVEADLQPSLQLVLSAVIRLVEDRGAPAEARVSALKWL
;
A
#
# COMPACT_ATOMS: atom_id res chain seq x y z
N GLU A 1 20.60 -15.12 -4.91
CA GLU A 1 20.50 -13.83 -4.20
C GLU A 1 20.20 -14.11 -2.73
N GLN A 2 20.87 -13.44 -1.78
CA GLN A 2 20.62 -13.66 -0.36
C GLN A 2 19.27 -13.02 0.03
N PRO A 3 18.29 -13.78 0.55
CA PRO A 3 16.94 -13.26 0.82
C PRO A 3 16.93 -12.05 1.77
N GLY A 4 17.89 -11.99 2.71
CA GLY A 4 18.04 -10.85 3.62
C GLY A 4 18.48 -9.54 2.96
N MET A 5 19.26 -9.59 1.88
CA MET A 5 19.73 -8.37 1.20
C MET A 5 18.57 -7.67 0.47
N ARG A 6 17.67 -8.45 -0.14
CA ARG A 6 16.49 -7.92 -0.83
C ARG A 6 15.51 -7.25 0.13
N GLU A 7 15.26 -7.88 1.26
CA GLU A 7 14.39 -7.33 2.30
C GLU A 7 14.97 -6.04 2.90
N PHE A 8 16.28 -6.04 3.18
CA PHE A 8 16.99 -4.84 3.62
C PHE A 8 16.90 -3.70 2.58
N ALA A 9 17.14 -3.99 1.29
CA ALA A 9 17.02 -2.98 0.24
C ALA A 9 15.59 -2.38 0.17
N LEU A 10 14.56 -3.23 0.25
CA LEU A 10 13.16 -2.80 0.29
C LEU A 10 12.82 -1.96 1.52
N GLN A 11 13.48 -2.18 2.66
CA GLN A 11 13.36 -1.33 3.86
C GLN A 11 13.97 0.06 3.65
N GLN A 12 15.08 0.16 2.91
CA GLN A 12 15.79 1.43 2.74
C GLN A 12 15.18 2.32 1.64
N LEU A 13 14.57 1.74 0.59
CA LEU A 13 14.01 2.51 -0.53
C LEU A 13 12.99 3.59 -0.12
N PRO A 14 12.01 3.34 0.77
CA PRO A 14 11.10 4.37 1.25
C PRO A 14 11.83 5.53 1.97
N LEU A 15 12.89 5.22 2.72
CA LEU A 15 13.68 6.23 3.45
C LEU A 15 14.46 7.13 2.49
N LEU A 16 15.08 6.52 1.46
CA LEU A 16 15.78 7.25 0.42
C LEU A 16 14.83 8.19 -0.32
N LEU A 17 13.64 7.70 -0.67
CA LEU A 17 12.63 8.51 -1.35
C LEU A 17 12.19 9.71 -0.49
N ALA A 18 11.98 9.49 0.81
CA ALA A 18 11.64 10.57 1.74
C ALA A 18 12.76 11.61 1.87
N SER A 19 14.04 11.18 1.91
CA SER A 19 15.18 12.10 2.03
C SER A 19 15.49 12.88 0.76
N ALA A 20 15.27 12.31 -0.42
CA ALA A 20 15.64 12.90 -1.71
C ALA A 20 14.53 13.74 -2.36
N GLY A 21 13.34 13.82 -1.74
CA GLY A 21 12.23 14.64 -2.21
C GLY A 21 11.65 14.21 -3.57
N GLY A 22 11.82 12.95 -3.96
CA GLY A 22 11.26 12.37 -5.19
C GLY A 22 11.90 12.80 -6.52
N VAL A 23 12.48 14.00 -6.64
CA VAL A 23 13.00 14.54 -7.92
C VAL A 23 14.03 13.63 -8.57
N HIS A 24 15.00 13.13 -7.80
CA HIS A 24 16.03 12.23 -8.32
C HIS A 24 15.53 10.79 -8.54
N MET A 25 14.34 10.45 -8.03
CA MET A 25 13.77 9.10 -8.08
C MET A 25 12.80 8.91 -9.25
N ARG A 26 12.32 10.00 -9.89
CA ARG A 26 11.38 9.94 -11.02
C ARG A 26 11.80 8.97 -12.15
N PRO A 27 13.07 8.95 -12.62
CA PRO A 27 13.48 8.03 -13.68
C PRO A 27 13.33 6.55 -13.31
N TYR A 28 13.27 6.24 -12.02
CA TYR A 28 13.21 4.88 -11.49
C TYR A 28 11.79 4.45 -11.10
N VAL A 29 10.77 5.30 -11.26
CA VAL A 29 9.39 4.99 -10.80
C VAL A 29 8.85 3.71 -11.45
N GLU A 30 9.05 3.54 -12.75
CA GLU A 30 8.64 2.32 -13.46
C GLU A 30 9.30 1.06 -12.89
N GLU A 31 10.60 1.14 -12.59
CA GLU A 31 11.35 0.03 -12.00
C GLU A 31 10.88 -0.26 -10.57
N LEU A 32 10.66 0.77 -9.76
CA LEU A 32 10.12 0.65 -8.40
C LEU A 32 8.73 0.01 -8.40
N VAL A 33 7.85 0.42 -9.32
CA VAL A 33 6.53 -0.20 -9.51
C VAL A 33 6.68 -1.66 -9.95
N GLY A 34 7.63 -1.98 -10.84
CA GLY A 34 7.96 -3.36 -11.21
C GLY A 34 8.38 -4.22 -10.01
N ILE A 35 9.26 -3.69 -9.16
CA ILE A 35 9.70 -4.35 -7.92
C ILE A 35 8.52 -4.61 -6.98
N LEU A 36 7.63 -3.62 -6.82
CA LEU A 36 6.42 -3.73 -6.00
C LEU A 36 5.51 -4.87 -6.46
N GLN A 37 5.33 -5.03 -7.77
CA GLN A 37 4.51 -6.12 -8.30
C GLN A 37 5.06 -7.49 -7.90
N GLY A 38 6.38 -7.66 -7.84
CA GLY A 38 7.06 -8.89 -7.42
C GLY A 38 7.11 -9.14 -5.90
N CYS A 39 6.67 -8.18 -5.09
CA CYS A 39 6.56 -8.30 -3.63
C CYS A 39 5.17 -8.73 -3.16
N TRP A 40 4.14 -8.55 -3.99
CA TRP A 40 2.78 -8.94 -3.64
C TRP A 40 2.66 -10.47 -3.47
N GLY A 41 1.85 -10.92 -2.52
CA GLY A 41 1.68 -12.34 -2.21
C GLY A 41 2.84 -12.98 -1.45
N LYS A 42 3.88 -12.22 -1.08
CA LYS A 42 4.98 -12.66 -0.21
C LYS A 42 4.85 -11.99 1.17
N PRO A 43 4.33 -12.69 2.19
CA PRO A 43 4.07 -12.08 3.50
C PRO A 43 5.21 -11.28 4.13
N PRO A 44 6.49 -11.72 4.11
CA PRO A 44 7.57 -10.92 4.71
C PRO A 44 7.87 -9.63 3.93
N LEU A 45 7.57 -9.58 2.63
CA LEU A 45 7.88 -8.42 1.80
C LEU A 45 6.73 -7.41 1.72
N LEU A 46 5.50 -7.82 2.04
CA LEU A 46 4.34 -6.95 1.90
C LEU A 46 4.42 -5.66 2.75
N PRO A 47 4.83 -5.68 4.03
CA PRO A 47 4.96 -4.45 4.81
C PRO A 47 5.89 -3.42 4.16
N HIS A 48 7.01 -3.90 3.63
CA HIS A 48 8.01 -3.08 2.94
C HIS A 48 7.47 -2.53 1.61
N ALA A 49 6.73 -3.35 0.87
CA ALA A 49 6.04 -2.92 -0.34
C ALA A 49 4.99 -1.84 -0.06
N LEU A 50 4.18 -2.01 0.99
CA LEU A 50 3.19 -1.01 1.40
C LEU A 50 3.85 0.31 1.81
N ALA A 51 4.94 0.27 2.58
CA ALA A 51 5.70 1.46 2.96
C ALA A 51 6.26 2.19 1.72
N LEU A 52 6.76 1.45 0.72
CA LEU A 52 7.25 2.03 -0.52
C LEU A 52 6.11 2.67 -1.33
N VAL A 53 4.96 2.00 -1.48
CA VAL A 53 3.77 2.59 -2.13
C VAL A 53 3.34 3.88 -1.44
N GLU A 54 3.30 3.90 -0.11
CA GLU A 54 2.95 5.10 0.66
C GLU A 54 3.89 6.27 0.33
N LYS A 55 5.21 6.05 0.36
CA LYS A 55 6.18 7.12 0.07
C LYS A 55 6.16 7.55 -1.39
N LEU A 56 5.90 6.62 -2.31
CA LEU A 56 5.68 6.93 -3.73
C LEU A 56 4.47 7.86 -3.90
N CYS A 57 3.31 7.51 -3.32
CA CYS A 57 2.12 8.35 -3.38
C CYS A 57 2.32 9.72 -2.73
N LEU A 58 3.05 9.79 -1.61
CA LEU A 58 3.30 11.02 -0.88
C LEU A 58 4.26 11.98 -1.60
N HIS A 59 5.36 11.47 -2.17
CA HIS A 59 6.43 12.30 -2.71
C HIS A 59 6.38 12.45 -4.24
N MET A 60 5.71 11.54 -4.95
CA MET A 60 5.64 11.53 -6.42
C MET A 60 4.23 11.18 -6.92
N PRO A 61 3.18 11.91 -6.48
CA PRO A 61 1.79 11.57 -6.81
C PRO A 61 1.51 11.55 -8.32
N HIS A 62 2.10 12.49 -9.08
CA HIS A 62 1.91 12.58 -10.52
C HIS A 62 2.53 11.42 -11.29
N ASP A 63 3.70 10.94 -10.84
CA ASP A 63 4.40 9.83 -11.48
C ASP A 63 3.75 8.48 -11.12
N VAL A 64 3.11 8.37 -9.95
CA VAL A 64 2.45 7.14 -9.48
C VAL A 64 1.03 6.99 -10.02
N ARG A 65 0.32 8.10 -10.26
CA ARG A 65 -1.07 8.12 -10.72
C ARG A 65 -1.37 7.16 -11.88
N PRO A 66 -0.55 7.07 -12.95
CA PRO A 66 -0.79 6.12 -14.05
C PRO A 66 -0.82 4.65 -13.62
N HIS A 67 -0.12 4.31 -12.53
CA HIS A 67 -0.01 2.95 -12.01
C HIS A 67 -1.10 2.58 -11.00
N LEU A 68 -1.85 3.56 -10.48
CA LEU A 68 -2.86 3.32 -9.44
C LEU A 68 -3.91 2.28 -9.85
N LYS A 69 -4.30 2.25 -11.13
CA LYS A 69 -5.24 1.22 -11.63
C LYS A 69 -4.73 -0.21 -11.44
N ALA A 70 -3.42 -0.42 -11.52
CA ALA A 70 -2.80 -1.73 -11.30
C ALA A 70 -2.55 -2.04 -9.81
N VAL A 71 -2.31 -0.99 -9.01
CA VAL A 71 -2.01 -1.10 -7.57
C VAL A 71 -3.28 -1.23 -6.73
N LEU A 72 -4.39 -0.59 -7.13
CA LEU A 72 -5.63 -0.55 -6.35
C LEU A 72 -6.23 -1.95 -6.06
N PRO A 73 -6.37 -2.86 -7.04
CA PRO A 73 -6.89 -4.21 -6.77
C PRO A 73 -6.03 -4.97 -5.75
N LYS A 74 -4.71 -4.77 -5.81
CA LYS A 74 -3.74 -5.36 -4.88
C LYS A 74 -3.97 -4.84 -3.46
N LEU A 75 -4.10 -3.52 -3.29
CA LEU A 75 -4.41 -2.88 -2.00
C LEU A 75 -5.75 -3.39 -1.43
N LEU A 76 -6.80 -3.47 -2.25
CA LEU A 76 -8.10 -3.95 -1.83
C LEU A 76 -8.06 -5.41 -1.35
N ALA A 77 -7.28 -6.28 -1.99
CA ALA A 77 -7.11 -7.67 -1.55
C ALA A 77 -6.49 -7.78 -0.14
N VAL A 78 -5.73 -6.78 0.30
CA VAL A 78 -5.16 -6.74 1.67
C VAL A 78 -6.22 -6.38 2.72
N LEU A 79 -7.34 -5.76 2.31
CA LEU A 79 -8.48 -5.49 3.18
C LEU A 79 -9.43 -6.70 3.30
N GLU A 80 -9.12 -7.84 2.66
CA GLU A 80 -9.94 -9.05 2.75
C GLU A 80 -9.48 -10.02 3.87
N LYS A 81 -10.42 -10.85 4.34
CA LYS A 81 -10.33 -11.75 5.51
C LYS A 81 -9.03 -12.52 5.68
N ASP A 82 -8.46 -13.00 4.58
CA ASP A 82 -7.30 -13.88 4.58
C ASP A 82 -5.97 -13.16 4.86
N SER A 83 -5.97 -11.83 4.79
CA SER A 83 -4.81 -10.96 4.97
C SER A 83 -4.59 -10.58 6.44
N PHE A 84 -5.66 -10.54 7.24
CA PHE A 84 -5.66 -10.05 8.62
C PHE A 84 -4.79 -10.88 9.58
N ARG A 85 -4.74 -12.19 9.36
CA ARG A 85 -4.02 -13.12 10.25
C ARG A 85 -2.54 -13.23 9.92
N ARG A 86 -2.15 -12.87 8.69
CA ARG A 86 -0.79 -13.09 8.20
C ARG A 86 0.14 -11.92 8.52
N ILE A 87 -0.38 -10.70 8.55
CA ILE A 87 0.46 -9.49 8.60
C ILE A 87 -0.22 -8.40 9.43
N HIS A 88 0.32 -8.18 10.63
CA HIS A 88 -0.18 -7.15 11.54
C HIS A 88 -0.03 -5.74 10.94
N GLY A 89 -1.04 -4.89 11.10
CA GLY A 89 -1.01 -3.49 10.66
C GLY A 89 -1.11 -3.24 9.15
N ALA A 90 -1.15 -4.27 8.31
CA ALA A 90 -1.21 -4.11 6.85
C ALA A 90 -2.48 -3.36 6.39
N CYS A 91 -3.63 -3.64 6.99
CA CYS A 91 -4.89 -2.97 6.65
C CYS A 91 -4.86 -1.49 6.98
N SER A 92 -4.36 -1.12 8.17
CA SER A 92 -4.23 0.28 8.57
C SER A 92 -3.33 1.04 7.60
N LYS A 93 -2.21 0.43 7.21
CA LYS A 93 -1.30 1.01 6.20
C LYS A 93 -1.97 1.18 4.83
N VAL A 94 -2.78 0.22 4.39
CA VAL A 94 -3.54 0.33 3.14
C VAL A 94 -4.53 1.49 3.20
N LEU A 95 -5.25 1.64 4.32
CA LEU A 95 -6.20 2.74 4.51
C LEU A 95 -5.48 4.11 4.51
N GLU A 96 -4.31 4.20 5.13
CA GLU A 96 -3.45 5.41 5.04
C GLU A 96 -3.08 5.73 3.59
N ILE A 97 -2.64 4.73 2.82
CA ILE A 97 -2.33 4.90 1.38
C ILE A 97 -3.58 5.38 0.62
N MET A 98 -4.74 4.79 0.89
CA MET A 98 -6.00 5.20 0.23
C MET A 98 -6.35 6.66 0.52
N GLY A 99 -6.10 7.16 1.73
CA GLY A 99 -6.27 8.57 2.07
C GLY A 99 -5.35 9.51 1.28
N LEU A 100 -4.13 9.07 0.95
CA LEU A 100 -3.19 9.86 0.13
C LEU A 100 -3.65 10.01 -1.32
N VAL A 101 -4.42 9.06 -1.84
CA VAL A 101 -4.84 9.00 -3.25
C VAL A 101 -6.36 9.18 -3.43
N GLU A 102 -7.07 9.68 -2.42
CA GLU A 102 -8.53 9.75 -2.39
C GLU A 102 -9.14 10.39 -3.66
N ALA A 103 -8.56 11.50 -4.12
CA ALA A 103 -9.01 12.19 -5.33
C ALA A 103 -8.95 11.30 -6.59
N ASP A 104 -7.93 10.44 -6.68
CA ASP A 104 -7.73 9.49 -7.77
C ASP A 104 -8.61 8.22 -7.62
N LEU A 105 -9.16 7.97 -6.42
CA LEU A 105 -10.07 6.86 -6.14
C LEU A 105 -11.53 7.15 -6.51
N GLN A 106 -11.91 8.40 -6.76
CA GLN A 106 -13.29 8.80 -7.08
C GLN A 106 -14.01 7.87 -8.09
N PRO A 107 -13.40 7.49 -9.23
CA PRO A 107 -14.05 6.59 -10.20
C PRO A 107 -14.31 5.18 -9.66
N SER A 108 -13.60 4.76 -8.62
CA SER A 108 -13.67 3.43 -7.98
C SER A 108 -14.20 3.50 -6.54
N LEU A 109 -14.74 4.64 -6.11
CA LEU A 109 -15.08 4.90 -4.71
C LEU A 109 -16.07 3.87 -4.16
N GLN A 110 -17.07 3.46 -4.95
CA GLN A 110 -18.04 2.44 -4.54
C GLN A 110 -17.37 1.10 -4.20
N LEU A 111 -16.34 0.70 -4.96
CA LEU A 111 -15.60 -0.54 -4.71
C LEU A 111 -14.78 -0.43 -3.43
N VAL A 112 -14.11 0.70 -3.24
CA VAL A 112 -13.30 0.97 -2.04
C VAL A 112 -14.19 1.00 -0.80
N LEU A 113 -15.28 1.77 -0.81
CA LEU A 113 -16.25 1.83 0.28
C LEU A 113 -16.80 0.45 0.64
N SER A 114 -17.15 -0.36 -0.36
CA SER A 114 -17.63 -1.72 -0.12
C SER A 114 -16.59 -2.59 0.59
N ALA A 115 -15.30 -2.45 0.27
CA ALA A 115 -14.23 -3.17 0.95
C ALA A 115 -14.02 -2.67 2.40
N VAL A 116 -14.07 -1.35 2.61
CA VAL A 116 -13.90 -0.74 3.94
C VAL A 116 -15.06 -1.09 4.86
N ILE A 117 -16.31 -1.04 4.39
CA ILE A 117 -17.49 -1.44 5.17
C ILE A 117 -17.39 -2.92 5.56
N ARG A 118 -17.02 -3.81 4.62
CA ARG A 118 -16.80 -5.23 4.93
C ARG A 118 -15.73 -5.43 6.01
N LEU A 119 -14.66 -4.64 6.00
CA LEU A 119 -13.62 -4.69 7.04
C LEU A 119 -14.18 -4.26 8.40
N VAL A 120 -14.98 -3.20 8.47
CA VAL A 120 -15.62 -2.73 9.71
C VAL A 120 -16.58 -3.78 10.29
N GLU A 121 -17.39 -4.40 9.44
CA GLU A 121 -18.39 -5.39 9.84
C GLU A 121 -17.79 -6.75 10.23
N ASP A 122 -16.55 -7.02 9.82
CA ASP A 122 -15.91 -8.30 10.09
C ASP A 122 -15.46 -8.45 11.55
N ARG A 123 -16.20 -9.26 12.30
CA ARG A 123 -15.86 -9.62 13.69
C ARG A 123 -14.54 -10.36 13.85
N GLY A 124 -14.04 -10.97 12.77
CA GLY A 124 -12.73 -11.64 12.75
C GLY A 124 -11.55 -10.69 12.51
N ALA A 125 -11.79 -9.44 12.11
CA ALA A 125 -10.75 -8.47 11.86
C ALA A 125 -10.20 -7.87 13.17
N PRO A 126 -8.89 -7.56 13.25
CA PRO A 126 -8.30 -6.88 14.38
C PRO A 126 -9.04 -5.57 14.72
N ALA A 127 -9.20 -5.28 16.01
CA ALA A 127 -9.89 -4.07 16.46
C ALA A 127 -9.24 -2.79 15.90
N GLU A 128 -7.90 -2.75 15.85
CA GLU A 128 -7.14 -1.63 15.28
C GLU A 128 -7.47 -1.40 13.81
N ALA A 129 -7.59 -2.47 13.00
CA ALA A 129 -7.94 -2.37 11.59
C ALA A 129 -9.37 -1.83 11.41
N ARG A 130 -10.32 -2.27 12.24
CA ARG A 130 -11.71 -1.77 12.21
C ARG A 130 -11.80 -0.31 12.63
N VAL A 131 -11.07 0.10 13.67
CA VAL A 131 -10.99 1.51 14.09
C VAL A 131 -10.34 2.37 13.00
N SER A 132 -9.28 1.88 12.36
CA SER A 132 -8.66 2.58 11.23
C SER A 132 -9.62 2.74 10.06
N ALA A 133 -10.42 1.71 9.76
CA ALA A 133 -11.42 1.75 8.70
C ALA A 133 -12.52 2.76 8.99
N LEU A 134 -13.01 2.82 10.24
CA LEU A 134 -14.00 3.82 10.67
C LEU A 134 -13.47 5.26 10.60
N LYS A 135 -12.17 5.48 10.82
CA LYS A 135 -11.55 6.81 10.69
C LYS A 135 -11.34 7.24 9.24
N TRP A 136 -11.24 6.26 8.33
CA TRP A 136 -11.05 6.51 6.91
C TRP A 136 -12.35 6.89 6.22
N LEU A 137 -13.48 6.34 6.68
CA LEU A 137 -14.84 6.74 6.27
C LEU A 137 -15.16 8.17 6.71
#